data_AF-A0A1G2E5R2-F1
#
_entry.id   AF-A0A1G2E5R2-F1
#
_cell.length_a   1.000
_cell.length_b   1.000
_cell.length_c   1.000
_cell.angle_alpha   90.00
_cell.angle_beta   90.00
_cell.angle_gamma   90.00
#
_symmetry.space_group_name_H-M   'P 1'
#
loop_
_entity.id
_entity.type
_entity.pdbx_description
1 polymer ?
#
loop_
_entity_poly.entity_id
_entity_poly.type
_entity_poly.pdbx_seq_one_letter_code
_entity_poly.pdbx_strand_id
1 'polypeptide(L)'
;MITEDIPGSTFLYSSDSQHIFLPKDGTYHFVYKGIGDGPTTVEIQDFIADVAIPLATYSDIPTTPSTSATFAVNSQNPEKTIIKIDTNNDGETDELVVSDETDISDLLTLLKEKIQSLDIKDKLKNNLLKNIENLKKKIEKKKRNDKSLISIKNKINNIINKAVKKGKKGKIADSDVREIINLLEQIESAL
;
A
#
# COMPACT_ATOMS: atom_id res chain seq x y z
N MET A 1 5.65 26.44 -10.35
CA MET A 1 4.41 27.12 -9.94
C MET A 1 3.77 26.23 -8.89
N ILE A 2 3.71 26.69 -7.65
CA ILE A 2 2.95 26.02 -6.59
C ILE A 2 1.51 26.49 -6.76
N THR A 3 0.58 25.56 -6.94
CA THR A 3 -0.85 25.89 -7.10
C THR A 3 -1.54 25.57 -5.79
N GLU A 4 -1.94 26.60 -5.06
CA GLU A 4 -2.57 26.46 -3.73
C GLU A 4 -4.11 26.35 -3.83
N ASP A 5 -4.70 26.76 -4.96
CA ASP A 5 -6.14 26.70 -5.19
C ASP A 5 -6.55 25.42 -5.94
N ILE A 6 -6.71 24.32 -5.20
CA ILE A 6 -7.35 23.10 -5.72
C ILE A 6 -8.87 23.21 -5.46
N PRO A 7 -9.73 23.30 -6.49
CA PRO A 7 -11.18 23.41 -6.29
C PRO A 7 -11.73 22.25 -5.46
N GLY A 8 -12.52 22.56 -4.42
CA GLY A 8 -13.07 21.57 -3.50
C GLY A 8 -12.08 21.02 -2.48
N SER A 9 -10.90 21.63 -2.34
CA SER A 9 -9.98 21.35 -1.24
C SER A 9 -10.23 22.23 -0.02
N THR A 10 -9.73 21.82 1.14
CA THR A 10 -9.75 22.62 2.37
C THR A 10 -8.46 22.36 3.14
N PHE A 11 -7.87 23.43 3.69
CA PHE A 11 -6.68 23.34 4.53
C PHE A 11 -7.00 23.74 5.96
N LEU A 12 -6.63 22.89 6.92
CA LEU A 12 -6.73 23.15 8.35
C LEU A 12 -5.35 23.08 8.97
N TYR A 13 -5.02 24.07 9.78
CA TYR A 13 -3.76 24.17 10.52
C TYR A 13 -4.07 24.30 12.01
N SER A 14 -3.41 23.48 12.83
CA SER A 14 -3.32 23.62 14.27
C SER A 14 -1.86 23.90 14.67
N SER A 15 -1.58 24.17 15.95
CA SER A 15 -0.19 24.39 16.38
C SER A 15 0.71 23.19 16.11
N ASP A 16 0.15 21.98 16.08
CA ASP A 16 0.89 20.72 16.11
C ASP A 16 0.63 19.86 14.85
N SER A 17 -0.38 20.18 14.04
CA SER A 17 -0.78 19.38 12.87
C SER A 17 -1.31 20.19 11.70
N GLN A 18 -1.14 19.64 10.49
CA GLN A 18 -1.67 20.20 9.25
C GLN A 18 -2.50 19.14 8.55
N HIS A 19 -3.70 19.53 8.09
CA HIS A 19 -4.61 18.64 7.37
C HIS A 19 -5.03 19.30 6.06
N ILE A 20 -4.88 18.56 4.96
CA ILE A 20 -5.33 18.97 3.64
C ILE A 20 -6.40 17.97 3.18
N PHE A 21 -7.61 18.46 2.96
CA PHE A 21 -8.71 17.69 2.37
C PHE A 21 -8.74 17.96 0.87
N LEU A 22 -8.83 16.91 0.07
CA LEU A 22 -8.72 16.98 -1.38
C LEU A 22 -9.90 16.25 -2.03
N PRO A 23 -10.24 16.60 -3.28
CA PRO A 23 -11.16 15.79 -4.06
C PRO A 23 -10.70 14.32 -4.12
N LYS A 24 -11.67 13.40 -4.18
CA LYS A 24 -11.41 11.95 -4.09
C LYS A 24 -10.51 11.40 -5.20
N ASP A 25 -10.64 11.95 -6.41
CA ASP A 25 -9.93 11.47 -7.59
C ASP A 25 -8.92 12.52 -8.08
N GLY A 26 -7.66 12.13 -8.15
CA GLY A 26 -6.61 13.02 -8.64
C GLY A 26 -5.19 12.53 -8.40
N THR A 27 -4.23 13.32 -8.86
CA THR A 27 -2.83 13.23 -8.45
C THR A 27 -2.41 14.60 -7.95
N TYR A 28 -1.98 14.65 -6.69
CA TYR A 28 -1.69 15.89 -5.98
C TYR A 28 -0.21 15.95 -5.66
N HIS A 29 0.42 17.08 -5.96
CA HIS A 29 1.84 17.30 -5.72
C HIS A 29 2.00 18.16 -4.49
N PHE A 30 2.82 17.71 -3.55
CA PHE A 30 3.08 18.39 -2.31
C PHE A 30 4.51 18.85 -2.25
N VAL A 31 4.67 20.02 -1.65
CA VAL A 31 5.96 20.52 -1.16
C VAL A 31 5.79 20.70 0.33
N TYR A 32 6.51 19.88 1.08
CA TYR A 32 6.64 19.97 2.53
C TYR A 32 7.89 20.77 2.85
N LYS A 33 7.82 21.69 3.81
CA LYS A 33 8.96 22.49 4.27
C LYS A 33 9.06 22.40 5.78
N GLY A 34 10.22 21.98 6.27
CA GLY A 34 10.53 21.97 7.69
C GLY A 34 10.63 23.39 8.24
N ILE A 35 10.09 23.59 9.45
CA ILE A 35 10.14 24.86 10.18
C ILE A 35 10.83 24.75 11.54
N GLY A 36 11.28 23.56 11.90
CA GLY A 36 11.92 23.24 13.17
C GLY A 36 12.60 21.88 13.11
N ASP A 37 13.24 21.51 14.22
CA ASP A 37 13.99 20.27 14.34
C ASP A 37 13.14 19.16 14.99
N GLY A 38 13.12 17.98 14.38
CA GLY A 38 12.43 16.81 14.93
C GLY A 38 11.93 15.84 13.86
N PRO A 39 11.38 14.69 14.24
CA PRO A 39 10.72 13.79 13.31
C PRO A 39 9.36 14.36 12.88
N THR A 40 9.01 14.18 11.60
CA THR A 40 7.68 14.44 11.06
C THR A 40 7.05 13.14 10.61
N THR A 41 5.72 13.05 10.73
CA THR A 41 4.92 11.95 10.16
C THR A 41 3.95 12.52 9.12
N VAL A 42 3.86 11.85 7.98
CA VAL A 42 2.84 12.12 6.95
C VAL A 42 1.86 10.96 6.93
N GLU A 43 0.58 11.27 7.14
CA GLU A 43 -0.51 10.30 7.04
C GLU A 43 -1.39 10.60 5.83
N ILE A 44 -1.78 9.56 5.10
CA ILE A 44 -2.76 9.64 4.03
C ILE A 44 -3.96 8.79 4.44
N GLN A 45 -5.15 9.41 4.43
CA GLN A 45 -6.38 8.79 4.89
C GLN A 45 -7.51 8.98 3.85
N ASP A 46 -8.44 8.02 3.78
CA ASP A 46 -9.74 8.17 3.11
C ASP A 46 -10.81 8.41 4.17
N PHE A 47 -11.96 8.95 3.77
CA PHE A 47 -13.11 9.10 4.65
C PHE A 47 -14.31 8.38 4.04
N ILE A 48 -14.86 7.41 4.78
CA ILE A 48 -16.13 6.80 4.44
C ILE A 48 -17.13 7.24 5.50
N ALA A 49 -18.08 8.08 5.09
CA ALA A 49 -18.88 8.90 6.01
C ALA A 49 -17.96 9.72 6.92
N ASP A 50 -18.04 9.51 8.24
CA ASP A 50 -17.26 10.27 9.24
C ASP A 50 -16.12 9.43 9.85
N VAL A 51 -15.78 8.30 9.23
CA VAL A 51 -14.71 7.42 9.70
C VAL A 51 -13.49 7.57 8.80
N ALA A 52 -12.39 8.00 9.40
CA ALA A 52 -11.07 8.01 8.77
C ALA A 52 -10.58 6.57 8.59
N ILE A 53 -10.15 6.25 7.37
CA ILE A 53 -9.55 4.97 7.01
C ILE A 53 -8.10 5.25 6.63
N PRO A 54 -7.12 4.77 7.42
CA PRO A 54 -5.70 4.96 7.10
C PRO A 54 -5.35 4.24 5.80
N LEU A 55 -4.54 4.89 4.97
CA LEU A 55 -4.13 4.38 3.65
C LEU A 55 -2.63 4.21 3.55
N ALA A 56 -1.86 5.12 4.15
CA ALA A 56 -0.41 5.07 4.19
C ALA A 56 0.09 5.98 5.32
N THR A 57 1.16 5.54 5.96
CA THR A 57 1.88 6.31 6.98
C THR A 57 3.34 6.37 6.59
N TYR A 58 3.95 7.54 6.74
CA TYR A 58 5.37 7.77 6.50
C TYR A 58 5.91 8.45 7.75
N SER A 59 6.42 7.66 8.69
CA SER A 59 6.90 8.14 9.98
C SER A 59 8.40 8.43 9.97
N ASP A 60 8.89 9.00 11.08
CA ASP A 60 10.30 9.23 11.36
C ASP A 60 11.08 10.03 10.29
N ILE A 61 10.40 10.94 9.57
CA ILE A 61 11.05 11.80 8.58
C ILE A 61 11.90 12.85 9.31
N PRO A 62 13.24 12.83 9.18
CA PRO A 62 14.11 13.79 9.86
C PRO A 62 13.89 15.19 9.28
N THR A 63 13.41 16.09 10.12
CA THR A 63 13.07 17.46 9.72
C THR A 63 13.98 18.46 10.43
N THR A 64 14.46 19.42 9.64
CA THR A 64 15.14 20.64 10.10
C THR A 64 14.54 21.83 9.34
N PRO A 65 14.84 23.10 9.72
CA PRO A 65 14.44 24.26 8.94
C PRO A 65 14.98 24.32 7.49
N SER A 66 16.00 23.52 7.15
CA SER A 66 16.51 23.39 5.77
C SER A 66 15.90 22.20 5.02
N THR A 67 15.10 21.36 5.68
CA THR A 67 14.48 20.21 5.02
C THR A 67 13.34 20.66 4.12
N SER A 68 13.41 20.27 2.86
CA SER A 68 12.34 20.35 1.87
C SER A 68 12.00 18.93 1.42
N ALA A 69 10.72 18.61 1.25
CA ALA A 69 10.33 17.33 0.68
C ALA A 69 9.31 17.50 -0.44
N THR A 70 9.44 16.67 -1.47
CA THR A 70 8.51 16.66 -2.60
C THR A 70 7.94 15.28 -2.83
N PHE A 71 6.64 15.21 -3.08
CA PHE A 71 5.96 13.95 -3.34
C PHE A 71 4.68 14.15 -4.14
N ALA A 72 4.25 13.08 -4.82
CA ALA A 72 3.01 13.06 -5.58
C ALA A 72 2.10 11.94 -5.06
N VAL A 73 0.97 12.32 -4.48
CA VAL A 73 -0.05 11.37 -4.00
C VAL A 73 -1.01 11.08 -5.15
N ASN A 74 -0.98 9.86 -5.66
CA ASN A 74 -2.00 9.35 -6.56
C ASN A 74 -3.16 8.77 -5.76
N SER A 75 -4.37 9.33 -5.87
CA SER A 75 -5.47 8.91 -5.01
C SER A 75 -5.90 7.46 -5.19
N GLN A 76 -5.53 6.79 -6.30
CA GLN A 76 -5.82 5.36 -6.50
C GLN A 76 -4.82 4.45 -5.79
N ASN A 77 -3.56 4.88 -5.62
CA ASN A 77 -2.48 4.10 -4.99
C ASN A 77 -1.58 4.98 -4.08
N PRO A 78 -2.14 5.67 -3.08
CA PRO A 78 -1.39 6.57 -2.20
C PRO A 78 -0.31 5.86 -1.37
N GLU A 79 -0.47 4.55 -1.11
CA GLU A 79 0.55 3.70 -0.48
C GLU A 79 1.83 3.55 -1.30
N LYS A 80 1.79 3.89 -2.60
CA LYS A 80 2.96 3.89 -3.49
C LYS A 80 3.64 5.26 -3.60
N THR A 81 3.23 6.22 -2.77
CA THR A 81 3.89 7.53 -2.76
C THR A 81 5.33 7.34 -2.29
N ILE A 82 6.25 8.07 -2.92
CA ILE A 82 7.64 8.14 -2.48
C ILE A 82 7.89 9.60 -2.12
N ILE A 83 8.30 9.83 -0.87
CA ILE A 83 8.67 11.15 -0.39
C ILE A 83 10.15 11.36 -0.64
N LYS A 84 10.47 12.37 -1.44
CA LYS A 84 11.85 12.76 -1.76
C LYS A 84 12.26 13.87 -0.82
N ILE A 85 13.26 13.63 0.00
CA ILE A 85 13.80 14.59 0.97
C ILE A 85 15.03 15.26 0.38
N ASP A 86 15.07 16.58 0.48
CA ASP A 86 16.21 17.47 0.30
C ASP A 86 16.51 18.06 1.68
N THR A 87 17.61 17.65 2.31
CA THR A 87 17.92 17.97 3.71
C THR A 87 18.60 19.33 3.87
N ASN A 88 19.25 19.81 2.81
CA ASN A 88 20.11 20.99 2.83
C ASN A 88 19.57 22.14 1.95
N ASN A 89 18.42 21.93 1.29
CA ASN A 89 17.76 22.82 0.34
C ASN A 89 18.67 23.20 -0.85
N ASP A 90 19.46 22.24 -1.35
CA ASP A 90 20.29 22.40 -2.55
C ASP A 90 19.55 22.06 -3.86
N GLY A 91 18.34 21.52 -3.75
CA GLY A 91 17.47 21.15 -4.86
C GLY A 91 17.65 19.72 -5.38
N GLU A 92 18.60 18.96 -4.84
CA GLU A 92 18.79 17.53 -5.11
C GLU A 92 18.08 16.67 -4.07
N THR A 93 17.75 15.43 -4.44
CA THR A 93 17.16 14.47 -3.49
C THR A 93 18.26 13.73 -2.75
N ASP A 94 18.28 13.87 -1.43
CA ASP A 94 19.20 13.18 -0.53
C ASP A 94 18.66 11.81 -0.09
N GLU A 95 17.36 11.74 0.21
CA GLU A 95 16.73 10.55 0.80
C GLU A 95 15.34 10.26 0.19
N LEU A 96 14.98 8.97 0.17
CA LEU A 96 13.66 8.50 -0.24
C LEU A 96 12.98 7.83 0.94
N VAL A 97 11.80 8.32 1.32
CA VAL A 97 10.94 7.71 2.34
C VAL A 97 9.77 7.02 1.65
N VAL A 98 9.54 5.77 2.03
CA VAL A 98 8.43 4.91 1.56
C VAL A 98 7.46 4.66 2.71
N SER A 99 6.28 4.12 2.40
CA SER A 99 5.24 3.86 3.39
C SER A 99 5.70 2.81 4.42
N ASP A 100 5.32 3.01 5.68
CA ASP A 100 5.57 2.09 6.80
C ASP A 100 4.73 0.80 6.68
N GLU A 101 3.63 0.87 5.93
CA GLU A 101 2.76 -0.28 5.65
C GLU A 101 3.50 -1.38 4.89
N THR A 102 3.17 -2.64 5.20
CA THR A 102 3.74 -3.79 4.49
C THR A 102 3.30 -3.77 3.03
N ASP A 103 4.26 -3.67 2.09
CA ASP A 103 3.95 -3.65 0.67
C ASP A 103 3.28 -4.97 0.25
N ILE A 104 2.06 -4.86 -0.29
CA ILE A 104 1.32 -5.99 -0.88
C ILE A 104 2.16 -6.69 -1.95
N SER A 105 3.00 -5.96 -2.68
CA SER A 105 3.94 -6.51 -3.66
C SER A 105 4.95 -7.47 -3.03
N ASP A 106 5.45 -7.15 -1.84
CA ASP A 106 6.37 -8.01 -1.10
C ASP A 106 5.65 -9.25 -0.58
N LEU A 107 4.44 -9.09 -0.03
CA LEU A 107 3.60 -10.21 0.38
C LEU A 107 3.27 -11.15 -0.80
N LEU A 108 2.97 -10.60 -1.98
CA LEU A 108 2.76 -11.38 -3.20
C LEU A 108 4.02 -12.11 -3.65
N THR A 109 5.20 -11.52 -3.44
CA THR A 109 6.50 -12.13 -3.74
C THR A 109 6.78 -13.29 -2.79
N LEU A 110 6.64 -13.08 -1.47
CA LEU A 110 6.76 -14.12 -0.46
C LEU A 110 5.78 -15.29 -0.72
N LEU A 111 4.53 -14.99 -1.06
CA LEU A 111 3.55 -16.01 -1.41
C LEU A 111 3.93 -16.81 -2.65
N LYS A 112 4.52 -16.14 -3.65
CA LYS A 112 5.02 -16.80 -4.87
C LYS A 112 6.20 -17.73 -4.55
N GLU A 113 7.17 -17.27 -3.78
CA GLU A 113 8.33 -18.06 -3.33
C GLU A 113 7.89 -19.26 -2.51
N LYS A 114 6.97 -19.07 -1.55
CA LYS A 114 6.40 -20.16 -0.77
C LYS A 114 5.75 -21.22 -1.64
N ILE A 115 5.01 -20.83 -2.68
CA ILE A 115 4.40 -21.78 -3.62
C ILE A 115 5.46 -22.50 -4.46
N GLN A 116 6.54 -21.82 -4.84
CA GLN A 116 7.64 -22.42 -5.60
C GLN A 116 8.38 -23.48 -4.79
N SER A 117 8.58 -23.25 -3.48
CA SER A 117 9.27 -24.17 -2.59
C SER A 117 8.46 -25.42 -2.20
N LEU A 118 7.16 -25.47 -2.51
CA LEU A 118 6.31 -26.62 -2.17
C LEU A 118 6.78 -27.90 -2.87
N ASP A 119 6.85 -28.99 -2.11
CA ASP A 119 7.04 -30.33 -2.67
C ASP A 119 5.70 -30.94 -3.12
N ILE A 120 5.22 -30.46 -4.28
CA ILE A 120 3.93 -30.88 -4.85
C ILE A 120 4.03 -31.04 -6.37
N LYS A 121 3.07 -31.75 -6.96
CA LYS A 121 3.00 -31.96 -8.42
C LYS A 121 3.05 -30.63 -9.19
N ASP A 122 3.87 -30.57 -10.24
CA ASP A 122 4.08 -29.37 -11.06
C ASP A 122 2.79 -28.78 -11.61
N LYS A 123 1.86 -29.62 -12.05
CA LYS A 123 0.55 -29.16 -12.55
C LYS A 123 -0.23 -28.38 -11.47
N LEU A 124 -0.12 -28.79 -10.21
CA LEU A 124 -0.74 -28.08 -9.08
C LEU A 124 0.03 -26.81 -8.74
N LYS A 125 1.36 -26.88 -8.66
CA LYS A 125 2.25 -25.72 -8.43
C LYS A 125 2.01 -24.61 -9.46
N ASN A 126 2.06 -24.95 -10.74
CA ASN A 126 1.81 -24.02 -11.85
C ASN A 126 0.39 -23.44 -11.81
N ASN A 127 -0.62 -24.20 -11.36
CA ASN A 127 -1.97 -23.67 -11.19
C ASN A 127 -2.04 -22.62 -10.07
N LEU A 128 -1.37 -22.87 -8.95
CA LEU A 128 -1.30 -21.94 -7.82
C LEU A 128 -0.57 -20.66 -8.23
N LEU A 129 0.62 -20.78 -8.84
CA LEU A 129 1.39 -19.63 -9.36
C LEU A 129 0.57 -18.80 -10.34
N LYS A 130 -0.16 -19.44 -11.27
CA LYS A 130 -1.06 -18.73 -12.18
C LYS A 130 -2.20 -18.01 -11.46
N ASN A 131 -2.68 -18.52 -10.32
CA ASN A 131 -3.68 -17.81 -9.53
C ASN A 131 -3.09 -16.59 -8.82
N ILE A 132 -1.84 -16.67 -8.34
CA ILE A 132 -1.14 -15.53 -7.73
C ILE A 132 -0.87 -14.44 -8.77
N GLU A 133 -0.38 -14.79 -9.96
CA GLU A 133 -0.19 -13.82 -11.05
C GLU A 133 -1.49 -13.13 -11.45
N ASN A 134 -2.61 -13.86 -11.47
CA ASN A 134 -3.93 -13.26 -11.72
C ASN A 134 -4.42 -12.38 -10.57
N LEU A 135 -4.05 -12.70 -9.33
CA LEU A 135 -4.36 -11.86 -8.15
C LEU A 135 -3.54 -10.56 -8.21
N LYS A 136 -2.23 -10.65 -8.47
CA LYS A 136 -1.34 -9.52 -8.69
C LYS A 136 -1.90 -8.56 -9.74
N LYS A 137 -2.24 -9.07 -10.93
CA LYS A 137 -2.84 -8.25 -12.01
C LYS A 137 -4.16 -7.58 -11.63
N LYS A 138 -4.94 -8.16 -10.71
CA LYS A 138 -6.18 -7.54 -10.22
C LYS A 138 -5.88 -6.44 -9.21
N ILE A 139 -4.90 -6.65 -8.33
CA ILE A 139 -4.44 -5.67 -7.36
C ILE A 139 -3.79 -4.48 -8.08
N GLU A 140 -2.95 -4.71 -9.08
CA GLU A 140 -2.35 -3.64 -9.90
C GLU A 140 -3.39 -2.81 -10.67
N LYS A 141 -4.53 -3.41 -11.00
CA LYS A 141 -5.65 -2.74 -11.68
C LYS A 141 -6.76 -2.32 -10.71
N LYS A 142 -6.50 -2.38 -9.40
CA LYS A 142 -7.46 -2.04 -8.36
C LYS A 142 -7.90 -0.60 -8.58
N LYS A 143 -9.22 -0.40 -8.58
CA LYS A 143 -9.83 0.91 -8.40
C LYS A 143 -10.29 1.01 -6.95
N ARG A 144 -10.30 2.21 -6.37
CA ARG A 144 -10.87 2.45 -5.03
C ARG A 144 -12.39 2.49 -5.07
N ASN A 145 -12.97 1.32 -5.34
CA ASN A 145 -14.40 1.09 -5.27
C ASN A 145 -14.69 -0.32 -4.77
N ASP A 146 -15.87 -0.48 -4.15
CA ASP A 146 -16.29 -1.72 -3.51
C ASP A 146 -16.28 -2.89 -4.49
N LYS A 147 -16.71 -2.67 -5.74
CA LYS A 147 -16.74 -3.72 -6.75
C LYS A 147 -15.36 -4.32 -7.02
N SER A 148 -14.34 -3.47 -7.12
CA SER A 148 -12.95 -3.89 -7.31
C SER A 148 -12.44 -4.64 -6.07
N LEU A 149 -12.64 -4.08 -4.88
CA LEU A 149 -12.25 -4.69 -3.61
C LEU A 149 -12.91 -6.06 -3.40
N ILE A 150 -14.23 -6.16 -3.54
CA ILE A 150 -15.01 -7.40 -3.45
C ILE A 150 -14.49 -8.43 -4.46
N SER A 151 -14.16 -8.01 -5.69
CA SER A 151 -13.62 -8.91 -6.71
C SER A 151 -12.23 -9.46 -6.37
N ILE A 152 -11.41 -8.70 -5.63
CA ILE A 152 -10.11 -9.13 -5.14
C ILE A 152 -10.30 -10.07 -3.94
N LYS A 153 -11.11 -9.70 -2.94
CA LYS A 153 -11.44 -10.54 -1.78
C LYS A 153 -12.02 -11.90 -2.20
N ASN A 154 -12.92 -11.92 -3.17
CA ASN A 154 -13.45 -13.16 -3.75
C ASN A 154 -12.36 -14.02 -4.42
N LYS A 155 -11.36 -13.38 -5.04
CA LYS A 155 -10.23 -14.10 -5.66
C LYS A 155 -9.34 -14.73 -4.58
N ILE A 156 -9.05 -13.99 -3.51
CA ILE A 156 -8.30 -14.47 -2.33
C ILE A 156 -9.02 -15.69 -1.73
N ASN A 157 -10.31 -15.55 -1.43
CA ASN A 157 -11.14 -16.63 -0.88
C ASN A 157 -11.18 -17.88 -1.78
N ASN A 158 -11.19 -17.72 -3.10
CA ASN A 158 -11.11 -18.86 -4.02
C ASN A 158 -9.75 -19.57 -3.93
N ILE A 159 -8.65 -18.84 -3.77
CA ILE A 159 -7.32 -19.42 -3.61
C ILE A 159 -7.24 -20.17 -2.28
N ILE A 160 -7.69 -19.57 -1.18
CA ILE A 160 -7.79 -20.20 0.15
C ILE A 160 -8.57 -21.51 0.05
N ASN A 161 -9.80 -21.46 -0.50
CA ASN A 161 -10.65 -22.63 -0.65
C ASN A 161 -10.00 -23.75 -1.48
N LYS A 162 -9.23 -23.40 -2.52
CA LYS A 162 -8.47 -24.37 -3.30
C LYS A 162 -7.34 -24.98 -2.49
N ALA A 163 -6.55 -24.18 -1.79
CA ALA A 163 -5.45 -24.66 -0.95
C ALA A 163 -5.97 -25.64 0.12
N VAL A 164 -7.02 -25.26 0.87
CA VAL A 164 -7.68 -26.10 1.87
C VAL A 164 -8.20 -27.41 1.27
N LYS A 165 -8.89 -27.36 0.13
CA LYS A 165 -9.38 -28.59 -0.55
C LYS A 165 -8.26 -29.52 -1.01
N LYS A 166 -7.06 -29.00 -1.27
CA LYS A 166 -5.89 -29.80 -1.65
C LYS A 166 -5.15 -30.35 -0.43
N GLY A 167 -5.07 -29.57 0.66
CA GLY A 167 -4.59 -30.02 1.97
C GLY A 167 -5.40 -31.20 2.50
N LYS A 168 -6.75 -31.07 2.53
CA LYS A 168 -7.67 -32.17 2.91
C LYS A 168 -7.53 -33.44 2.07
N LYS A 169 -6.89 -33.36 0.90
CA LYS A 169 -6.62 -34.50 0.00
C LYS A 169 -5.17 -35.00 0.09
N GLY A 170 -4.38 -34.51 1.04
CA GLY A 170 -2.95 -34.83 1.19
C GLY A 170 -2.09 -34.37 0.01
N LYS A 171 -2.56 -33.40 -0.78
CA LYS A 171 -1.84 -32.91 -1.99
C LYS A 171 -0.93 -31.71 -1.73
N ILE A 172 -1.07 -31.11 -0.56
CA ILE A 172 -0.27 -30.01 -0.01
C ILE A 172 -0.17 -30.32 1.48
N ALA A 173 0.98 -30.12 2.12
CA ALA A 173 1.11 -30.32 3.56
C ALA A 173 0.26 -29.30 4.32
N ASP A 174 -0.28 -29.68 5.48
CA ASP A 174 -1.16 -28.80 6.25
C ASP A 174 -0.42 -27.54 6.75
N SER A 175 0.88 -27.64 7.05
CA SER A 175 1.73 -26.49 7.38
C SER A 175 1.79 -25.50 6.23
N ASP A 176 2.06 -25.99 5.02
CA ASP A 176 2.12 -25.16 3.81
C ASP A 176 0.78 -24.49 3.49
N VAL A 177 -0.34 -25.20 3.70
CA VAL A 177 -1.68 -24.61 3.54
C VAL A 177 -1.88 -23.46 4.52
N ARG A 178 -1.46 -23.60 5.79
CA ARG A 178 -1.58 -22.53 6.79
C ARG A 178 -0.74 -21.31 6.42
N GLU A 179 0.50 -21.50 5.98
CA GLU A 179 1.36 -20.39 5.57
C GLU A 179 0.80 -19.64 4.35
N ILE A 180 0.28 -20.37 3.36
CA ILE A 180 -0.39 -19.77 2.19
C ILE A 180 -1.60 -18.94 2.64
N ILE A 181 -2.39 -19.44 3.59
CA ILE A 181 -3.56 -18.72 4.10
C ILE A 181 -3.13 -17.45 4.85
N ASN A 182 -2.13 -17.55 5.73
CA ASN A 182 -1.63 -16.41 6.49
C ASN A 182 -1.15 -15.26 5.57
N LEU A 183 -0.38 -15.58 4.53
CA LEU A 183 0.07 -14.58 3.56
C LEU A 183 -1.10 -13.96 2.77
N LEU A 184 -2.12 -14.77 2.44
CA LEU A 184 -3.33 -14.28 1.76
C LEU A 184 -4.20 -13.39 2.66
N GLU A 185 -4.28 -13.68 3.95
CA GLU A 185 -5.00 -12.88 4.95
C GLU A 185 -4.28 -11.55 5.22
N GLN A 186 -2.95 -11.54 5.24
CA GLN A 186 -2.16 -10.30 5.33
C GLN A 186 -2.38 -9.43 4.09
N ILE A 187 -2.35 -10.03 2.89
CA ILE A 187 -2.71 -9.31 1.66
C ILE A 187 -4.13 -8.74 1.75
N GLU A 188 -5.09 -9.52 2.24
CA GLU A 188 -6.47 -9.04 2.38
C GLU A 188 -6.62 -7.89 3.37
N SER A 189 -5.86 -7.91 4.46
CA SER A 189 -5.88 -6.88 5.50
C SER A 189 -5.26 -5.56 5.01
N ALA A 190 -4.33 -5.63 4.07
CA ALA A 190 -3.69 -4.47 3.46
C ALA A 190 -4.48 -3.84 2.29
N LEU A 191 -5.66 -4.38 1.91
CA LEU A 191 -6.50 -3.88 0.80
C LEU A 191 -7.52 -2.83 1.22
#